data_AF-A0A0T6BFL0-F1
#
_entry.id   AF-A0A0T6BFL0-F1
#
_cell.length_a   1.000
_cell.length_b   1.000
_cell.length_c   1.000
_cell.angle_alpha   90.00
_cell.angle_beta   90.00
_cell.angle_gamma   90.00
#
_symmetry.space_group_name_H-M   'P 1'
#
loop_
_entity.id
_entity.type
_entity.pdbx_description
1 polymer ?
#
loop_
_entity_poly.entity_id
_entity_poly.type
_entity_poly.pdbx_seq_one_letter_code
_entity_poly.pdbx_strand_id
1 'polypeptide(L)'
;MPKKIAFSVIYVTDEDPKYKSTELNTHAPTVKGWQTSKNCEYPQEIVLQLERRCTLNKIQILAHQYLIPSKIELFSSNEDTNMISDVTNINWEYLGYITLSDNQSTGFKSRELKSANVPKCLVSFIKLKLHKNHNNSYNINNQA
;
A
#
# COMPACT_ATOMS: atom_id res chain seq x y z
N MET A 1 1.16 -5.13 -23.87
CA MET A 1 0.17 -4.54 -22.94
C MET A 1 0.60 -4.80 -21.51
N PRO A 2 0.50 -3.82 -20.59
CA PRO A 2 0.71 -4.05 -19.16
C PRO A 2 -0.26 -5.12 -18.65
N LYS A 3 0.24 -6.07 -17.86
CA LYS A 3 -0.59 -7.10 -17.20
C LYS A 3 -0.53 -6.88 -15.69
N LYS A 4 -1.66 -7.07 -15.01
CA LYS A 4 -1.69 -7.12 -13.55
C LYS A 4 -0.80 -8.28 -13.08
N ILE A 5 -0.02 -8.04 -12.04
CA ILE A 5 0.81 -9.04 -11.36
C ILE A 5 0.17 -9.36 -10.01
N ALA A 6 0.15 -10.63 -9.62
CA ALA A 6 -0.27 -11.03 -8.28
C ALA A 6 0.86 -10.74 -7.29
N PHE A 7 0.49 -10.53 -6.02
CA PHE A 7 1.44 -10.29 -4.94
C PHE A 7 0.93 -10.90 -3.65
N SER A 8 1.80 -10.96 -2.65
CA SER A 8 1.45 -11.28 -1.26
C SER A 8 2.02 -10.22 -0.34
N VAL A 9 1.25 -9.79 0.64
CA VAL A 9 1.75 -8.98 1.75
C VAL A 9 2.60 -9.89 2.64
N ILE A 10 3.85 -9.52 2.84
CA ILE A 10 4.82 -10.28 3.65
C ILE A 10 5.17 -9.58 4.96
N TYR A 11 4.82 -8.29 5.08
CA TYR A 11 5.06 -7.51 6.29
C TYR A 11 4.15 -6.28 6.33
N VAL A 12 3.70 -5.95 7.53
CA VAL A 12 3.09 -4.66 7.88
C VAL A 12 3.65 -4.19 9.21
N THR A 13 3.72 -2.88 9.43
CA THR A 13 4.12 -2.32 10.74
C THR A 13 3.07 -2.52 11.83
N ASP A 14 1.79 -2.56 11.46
CA ASP A 14 0.67 -2.73 12.37
C ASP A 14 -0.55 -3.28 11.60
N GLU A 15 -1.48 -3.92 12.30
CA GLU A 15 -2.77 -4.34 11.76
C GLU A 15 -3.84 -4.50 12.86
N ASP A 16 -5.06 -4.10 12.56
CA ASP A 16 -6.23 -4.44 13.38
C ASP A 16 -6.61 -5.91 13.14
N PRO A 17 -6.86 -6.71 14.19
CA PRO A 17 -7.24 -8.12 14.05
C PRO A 17 -8.46 -8.38 13.14
N LYS A 18 -9.33 -7.38 12.95
CA LYS A 18 -10.52 -7.45 12.07
C LYS A 18 -10.22 -7.06 10.61
N TYR A 19 -9.12 -6.36 10.36
CA TYR A 19 -8.71 -5.79 9.07
C TYR A 19 -7.26 -6.18 8.75
N LYS A 20 -7.02 -7.48 8.65
CA LYS A 20 -5.68 -8.04 8.47
C LYS A 20 -5.08 -7.69 7.12
N SER A 21 -3.77 -7.56 7.09
CA SER A 21 -2.97 -7.30 5.88
C SER A 21 -3.20 -8.33 4.77
N THR A 22 -3.46 -9.59 5.14
CA THR A 22 -3.78 -10.69 4.21
C THR A 22 -5.02 -10.45 3.35
N GLU A 23 -5.95 -9.57 3.76
CA GLU A 23 -7.10 -9.17 2.94
C GLU A 23 -6.69 -8.44 1.65
N LEU A 24 -5.48 -7.84 1.61
CA LEU A 24 -4.95 -7.19 0.41
C LEU A 24 -4.51 -8.19 -0.67
N ASN A 25 -4.27 -9.46 -0.32
CA ASN A 25 -3.86 -10.49 -1.28
C ASN A 25 -4.99 -10.87 -2.25
N THR A 26 -6.24 -10.60 -1.87
CA THR A 26 -7.43 -10.91 -2.68
C THR A 26 -8.12 -9.62 -3.10
N HIS A 27 -8.46 -9.49 -4.37
CA HIS A 27 -9.17 -8.33 -4.89
C HIS A 27 -10.60 -8.74 -5.26
N ALA A 28 -11.54 -8.59 -4.33
CA ALA A 28 -12.96 -8.87 -4.55
C ALA A 28 -13.83 -7.77 -3.91
N PRO A 29 -15.10 -7.60 -4.34
CA PRO A 29 -15.98 -6.56 -3.79
C PRO A 29 -16.22 -6.66 -2.27
N THR A 30 -16.06 -7.86 -1.71
CA THR A 30 -16.37 -8.18 -0.31
C THR A 30 -15.15 -8.14 0.62
N VAL A 31 -13.94 -7.90 0.10
CA VAL A 31 -12.75 -7.82 0.96
C VAL A 31 -12.82 -6.59 1.83
N LYS A 32 -12.42 -6.75 3.09
CA LYS A 32 -12.45 -5.66 4.08
C LYS A 32 -11.30 -4.67 3.86
N GLY A 33 -10.19 -5.18 3.32
CA GLY A 33 -8.93 -4.46 3.24
C GLY A 33 -8.17 -4.49 4.57
N TRP A 34 -7.06 -3.76 4.59
CA TRP A 34 -6.18 -3.62 5.75
C TRP A 34 -6.46 -2.29 6.47
N GLN A 35 -6.33 -2.31 7.79
CA GLN A 35 -6.29 -1.14 8.65
C GLN A 35 -5.31 -1.40 9.78
N THR A 36 -4.70 -0.34 10.31
CA THR A 36 -3.86 -0.41 11.51
C THR A 36 -4.69 -0.48 12.78
N SER A 37 -4.04 -0.74 13.91
CA SER A 37 -4.66 -0.57 15.22
C SER A 37 -5.05 0.91 15.44
N LYS A 38 -6.01 1.14 16.33
CA LYS A 38 -6.45 2.49 16.70
C LYS A 38 -5.28 3.31 17.25
N ASN A 39 -5.20 4.57 16.82
CA ASN A 39 -4.17 5.53 17.21
C ASN A 39 -2.74 5.06 16.89
N CYS A 40 -2.57 4.37 15.77
CA CYS A 40 -1.24 3.96 15.32
C CYS A 40 -0.29 5.15 15.14
N GLU A 41 1.00 4.91 15.31
CA GLU A 41 2.04 5.88 15.00
C GLU A 41 2.30 5.92 13.49
N TYR A 42 2.41 7.09 12.90
CA TYR A 42 2.80 7.22 11.50
C TYR A 42 4.31 7.48 11.38
N PRO A 43 4.95 7.07 10.28
CA PRO A 43 4.37 6.40 9.10
C PRO A 43 4.18 4.90 9.28
N GLN A 44 3.28 4.33 8.48
CA GLN A 44 2.98 2.90 8.45
C GLN A 44 3.54 2.26 7.18
N GLU A 45 4.09 1.06 7.26
CA GLU A 45 4.75 0.40 6.13
C GLU A 45 4.04 -0.92 5.78
N ILE A 46 3.90 -1.17 4.47
CA ILE A 46 3.40 -2.42 3.90
C ILE A 46 4.45 -2.91 2.90
N VAL A 47 4.87 -4.17 3.03
CA VAL A 47 5.78 -4.80 2.07
C VAL A 47 5.06 -5.90 1.30
N LEU A 48 5.16 -5.81 -0.02
CA LEU A 48 4.57 -6.72 -1.00
C LEU A 48 5.69 -7.51 -1.67
N GLN A 49 5.53 -8.83 -1.74
CA GLN A 49 6.30 -9.71 -2.62
C GLN A 49 5.49 -9.98 -3.88
N LEU A 50 6.08 -9.73 -5.04
CA LEU A 50 5.46 -10.04 -6.32
C LEU A 50 5.58 -11.54 -6.60
N GLU A 51 4.54 -12.15 -7.18
CA GLU A 51 4.50 -13.59 -7.52
C GLU A 51 5.65 -13.99 -8.46
N ARG A 52 6.05 -13.06 -9.34
CA ARG A 52 7.23 -13.20 -10.19
C ARG A 52 7.93 -11.87 -10.34
N ARG A 53 9.25 -11.93 -10.49
CA ARG A 53 10.08 -10.79 -10.89
C ARG A 53 9.55 -10.23 -12.21
N CYS A 54 9.30 -8.92 -12.27
CA CYS A 54 8.75 -8.28 -13.46
C CYS A 54 9.26 -6.84 -13.63
N THR A 55 9.02 -6.26 -14.81
CA THR A 55 9.25 -4.83 -15.04
C THR A 55 8.02 -4.04 -14.61
N LEU A 56 8.14 -3.29 -13.52
CA LEU A 56 7.08 -2.43 -13.03
C LEU A 56 7.01 -1.14 -13.86
N ASN A 57 5.80 -0.64 -14.13
CA ASN A 57 5.59 0.63 -14.84
C ASN A 57 4.43 1.47 -14.28
N LYS A 58 3.56 0.85 -13.48
CA LYS A 58 2.37 1.49 -12.93
C LYS A 58 2.00 0.83 -11.62
N ILE A 59 1.61 1.64 -10.65
CA ILE A 59 0.99 1.23 -9.40
C ILE A 59 -0.43 1.80 -9.36
N GLN A 60 -1.36 1.02 -8.84
CA GLN A 60 -2.73 1.43 -8.61
C GLN A 60 -3.10 1.15 -7.15
N ILE A 61 -3.61 2.15 -6.45
CA ILE A 61 -3.95 2.12 -5.03
C ILE A 61 -5.41 2.51 -4.88
N LEU A 62 -6.16 1.72 -4.12
CA LEU A 62 -7.54 2.02 -3.73
C LEU A 62 -7.58 2.27 -2.23
N ALA A 63 -7.86 3.51 -1.82
CA ALA A 63 -8.00 3.89 -0.43
C ALA A 63 -9.47 3.92 -0.02
N HIS A 64 -9.76 3.48 1.22
CA HIS A 64 -11.10 3.63 1.79
C HIS A 64 -11.42 5.12 1.97
N GLN A 65 -12.66 5.52 1.72
CA GLN A 65 -13.08 6.93 1.67
C GLN A 65 -12.82 7.73 2.97
N TYR A 66 -12.62 7.04 4.09
CA TYR A 66 -12.31 7.63 5.40
C TYR A 66 -10.82 7.56 5.76
N LEU A 67 -10.08 6.67 5.11
CA LEU A 67 -8.71 6.31 5.48
C LEU A 67 -7.80 6.57 4.28
N ILE A 68 -7.79 7.83 3.81
CA ILE A 68 -7.00 8.20 2.63
C ILE A 68 -5.67 8.80 3.08
N PRO A 69 -4.53 8.14 2.79
CA PRO A 69 -3.21 8.68 3.10
C PRO A 69 -2.96 9.99 2.35
N SER A 70 -2.41 10.99 3.04
CA SER A 70 -2.04 12.25 2.38
C SER A 70 -0.86 12.08 1.41
N LYS A 71 0.04 11.13 1.72
CA LYS A 71 1.21 10.77 0.94
C LYS A 71 1.53 9.29 1.12
N ILE A 72 1.91 8.62 0.04
CA ILE A 72 2.46 7.26 0.05
C ILE A 72 3.81 7.31 -0.65
N GLU A 73 4.88 7.00 0.07
CA GLU A 73 6.21 6.80 -0.52
C GLU A 73 6.33 5.37 -1.03
N LEU A 74 7.02 5.25 -2.17
CA LEU A 74 7.17 4.00 -2.91
C LEU A 74 8.65 3.61 -2.93
N PHE A 75 8.92 2.36 -2.60
CA PHE A 75 10.25 1.78 -2.76
C PHE A 75 10.15 0.44 -3.47
N SER A 76 11.20 0.06 -4.18
CA SER A 76 11.33 -1.24 -4.84
C SER A 76 12.61 -1.97 -4.45
N SER A 77 12.57 -3.29 -4.56
CA SER A 77 13.75 -4.13 -4.56
C SER A 77 13.65 -5.17 -5.68
N ASN A 78 14.80 -5.54 -6.23
CA ASN A 78 14.96 -6.51 -7.29
C ASN A 78 15.72 -7.78 -6.80
N GLU A 79 15.83 -7.94 -5.49
CA GLU A 79 16.50 -9.09 -4.89
C GLU A 79 15.76 -10.41 -5.20
N ASP A 80 16.51 -11.51 -5.12
CA ASP A 80 15.96 -12.85 -5.34
C ASP A 80 15.07 -13.25 -4.16
N THR A 81 13.82 -13.56 -4.45
CA THR A 81 12.83 -13.97 -3.44
C THR A 81 13.24 -15.23 -2.68
N ASN A 82 14.10 -16.08 -3.25
CA ASN A 82 14.56 -17.31 -2.60
C ASN A 82 15.72 -17.08 -1.62
N MET A 83 16.38 -15.93 -1.69
CA MET A 83 17.54 -15.60 -0.87
C MET A 83 17.17 -14.77 0.38
N ILE A 84 15.92 -14.31 0.47
CA ILE A 84 15.46 -13.45 1.55
C ILE A 84 14.76 -14.30 2.61
N SER A 85 15.40 -14.45 3.77
CA SER A 85 14.83 -15.08 4.96
C SER A 85 14.15 -14.08 5.90
N ASP A 86 14.51 -12.80 5.83
CA ASP A 86 14.02 -11.73 6.69
C ASP A 86 13.76 -10.46 5.86
N VAL A 87 12.55 -9.91 5.98
CA VAL A 87 12.08 -8.72 5.26
C VAL A 87 12.90 -7.47 5.61
N THR A 88 13.48 -7.43 6.82
CA THR A 88 14.31 -6.30 7.28
C THR A 88 15.62 -6.17 6.52
N ASN A 89 16.11 -7.25 5.90
CA ASN A 89 17.37 -7.27 5.15
C ASN A 89 17.22 -6.86 3.68
N ILE A 90 15.99 -6.56 3.23
CA ILE A 90 15.76 -6.18 1.84
C ILE A 90 16.35 -4.79 1.59
N ASN A 91 17.18 -4.67 0.55
CA ASN A 91 17.70 -3.37 0.12
C ASN A 91 16.65 -2.61 -0.71
N TRP A 92 16.38 -1.36 -0.36
CA TRP A 92 15.30 -0.57 -0.94
C TRP A 92 15.81 0.59 -1.80
N GLU A 93 15.30 0.69 -3.01
CA GLU A 93 15.46 1.85 -3.90
C GLU A 93 14.20 2.72 -3.85
N TYR A 94 14.35 4.03 -3.63
CA TYR A 94 13.23 4.96 -3.62
C TYR A 94 12.74 5.27 -5.04
N LEU A 95 11.46 5.02 -5.31
CA LEU A 95 10.84 5.25 -6.62
C LEU A 95 10.13 6.61 -6.74
N GLY A 96 9.80 7.24 -5.61
CA GLY A 96 9.00 8.45 -5.56
C GLY A 96 7.84 8.35 -4.58
N TYR A 97 6.86 9.22 -4.75
CA TYR A 97 5.68 9.26 -3.90
C TYR A 97 4.41 9.55 -4.70
N ILE A 98 3.28 9.19 -4.11
CA ILE A 98 1.94 9.45 -4.62
C ILE A 98 1.20 10.29 -3.58
N THR A 99 0.47 11.30 -4.04
CA THR A 99 -0.56 11.99 -3.26
C THR A 99 -1.95 11.57 -3.74
N LEU A 100 -2.87 11.44 -2.78
CA LEU A 100 -4.26 11.07 -3.00
C LEU A 100 -5.16 12.27 -2.69
N SER A 101 -6.34 12.33 -3.32
CA SER A 101 -7.32 13.39 -3.00
C SER A 101 -7.92 13.15 -1.61
N ASP A 102 -8.15 14.21 -0.85
CA ASP A 102 -8.81 14.14 0.46
C ASP A 102 -10.28 13.70 0.40
N ASN A 103 -10.84 13.63 -0.81
CA ASN A 103 -12.20 13.18 -1.08
C ASN A 103 -13.31 14.06 -0.48
N GLN A 104 -13.00 15.31 -0.13
CA GLN A 104 -13.98 16.28 0.37
C GLN A 104 -15.05 16.61 -0.67
N SER A 105 -14.68 16.67 -1.95
CA SER A 105 -15.59 16.99 -3.06
C SER A 105 -16.73 15.99 -3.23
N THR A 106 -16.57 14.75 -2.75
CA THR A 106 -17.62 13.72 -2.78
C THR A 106 -18.39 13.62 -1.45
N GLY A 107 -18.04 14.44 -0.47
CA GLY A 107 -18.55 14.33 0.90
C GLY A 107 -18.07 13.05 1.60
N PHE A 108 -16.87 12.57 1.28
CA PHE A 108 -16.29 11.34 1.80
C PHE A 108 -17.10 10.07 1.50
N LYS A 109 -17.79 10.02 0.35
CA LYS A 109 -18.68 8.89 -0.01
C LYS A 109 -18.04 7.88 -0.96
N SER A 110 -16.99 8.29 -1.67
CA SER A 110 -16.36 7.47 -2.72
C SER A 110 -14.99 6.99 -2.30
N ARG A 111 -14.66 5.72 -2.55
CA ARG A 111 -13.26 5.27 -2.41
C ARG A 111 -12.38 6.02 -3.40
N GLU A 112 -11.13 6.30 -3.01
CA GLU A 112 -10.19 7.01 -3.87
C GLU A 112 -9.29 6.01 -4.60
N LEU A 113 -9.39 5.96 -5.94
CA LEU A 113 -8.58 5.10 -6.78
C LEU A 113 -7.52 5.91 -7.51
N LYS A 114 -6.26 5.76 -7.09
CA LYS A 114 -5.13 6.45 -7.70
C LYS A 114 -4.32 5.49 -8.56
N SER A 115 -4.10 5.85 -9.83
CA SER A 115 -3.16 5.17 -10.72
C SER A 115 -1.99 6.09 -11.01
N ALA A 116 -0.77 5.62 -10.79
CA ALA A 116 0.45 6.40 -11.01
C ALA A 116 1.45 5.59 -11.84
N ASN A 117 2.06 6.24 -12.84
CA ASN A 117 3.20 5.66 -13.54
C ASN A 117 4.43 5.77 -12.64
N VAL A 118 5.28 4.75 -12.66
CA VAL A 118 6.56 4.74 -11.95
C VAL A 118 7.69 4.57 -12.97
N PRO A 119 8.93 4.99 -12.64
CA PRO A 119 10.10 4.65 -13.45
C PRO A 119 10.13 3.16 -13.75
N LYS A 120 10.49 2.78 -14.98
CA LYS A 120 10.57 1.37 -15.35
C LYS A 120 11.75 0.73 -14.64
N CYS A 121 11.49 -0.21 -13.74
CA CYS A 121 12.51 -0.96 -13.01
C CYS A 121 12.14 -2.45 -12.95
N LEU A 122 13.15 -3.32 -12.83
CA LEU A 122 12.92 -4.72 -12.49
C LEU A 122 12.66 -4.82 -10.99
N VAL A 123 11.63 -5.56 -10.60
CA VAL A 123 11.14 -5.60 -9.23
C VAL A 123 10.70 -7.01 -8.84
N SER A 124 11.07 -7.40 -7.63
CA SER A 124 10.56 -8.56 -6.89
C SER A 124 9.75 -8.14 -5.66
N PHE A 125 10.05 -6.98 -5.06
CA PHE A 125 9.37 -6.45 -3.87
C PHE A 125 9.00 -4.99 -4.00
N ILE A 126 7.88 -4.61 -3.38
CA ILE A 126 7.44 -3.22 -3.25
C ILE A 126 7.19 -2.90 -1.78
N LYS A 127 7.68 -1.74 -1.32
CA LYS A 127 7.30 -1.17 -0.04
C LYS A 127 6.47 0.08 -0.26
N LEU A 128 5.34 0.13 0.43
CA LEU A 128 4.50 1.32 0.56
C LEU A 128 4.73 1.89 1.95
N LYS A 129 5.03 3.18 2.03
CA LYS A 129 5.15 3.90 3.30
C LYS A 129 4.10 5.00 3.36
N LEU A 130 3.06 4.73 4.13
CA LEU A 130 1.86 5.53 4.27
C LEU A 130 2.09 6.58 5.35
N HIS A 131 1.98 7.84 4.96
CA HIS A 131 1.96 8.96 5.89
C HIS A 131 0.55 9.18 6.42
N LYS A 132 0.43 10.09 7.40
CA LYS A 132 -0.83 10.40 8.06
C LYS A 132 -1.97 10.64 7.05
N ASN A 133 -3.13 10.10 7.36
CA ASN A 133 -4.34 10.30 6.56
C ASN A 133 -4.74 11.77 6.50
N HIS A 134 -5.43 12.15 5.42
CA HIS A 134 -6.10 13.44 5.34
C HIS A 134 -7.09 13.60 6.51
N ASN A 135 -7.29 14.84 6.96
CA ASN A 135 -8.26 15.12 8.03
C ASN A 135 -9.66 14.66 7.59
N ASN A 136 -10.24 13.73 8.35
CA ASN A 136 -11.56 13.18 8.07
C ASN A 136 -12.28 12.90 9.38
N SER A 137 -13.47 13.48 9.58
CA SER A 137 -14.25 13.33 10.81
C SER A 137 -14.74 11.91 11.06
N TYR A 138 -14.74 11.05 10.04
CA TYR A 138 -15.10 9.63 10.16
C TYR A 138 -13.90 8.74 10.54
N ASN A 139 -12.66 9.22 10.41
CA ASN A 139 -11.47 8.51 10.92
C ASN A 139 -11.18 8.90 12.38
N ILE A 140 -12.13 8.59 13.26
CA ILE A 140 -12.10 8.97 14.67
C ILE A 140 -10.87 8.41 15.41
N ASN A 141 -10.39 7.24 14.98
CA ASN A 141 -9.28 6.53 15.62
C ASN A 141 -7.93 6.75 14.95
N ASN A 142 -7.81 7.66 13.98
CA ASN A 142 -6.55 7.96 13.27
C ASN A 142 -5.86 6.71 12.67
N GLN A 143 -6.65 5.73 12.20
CA GLN A 143 -6.13 4.50 11.56
C GLN A 143 -5.68 4.79 10.13
N ALA A 144 -4.73 4.00 9.61
CA ALA A 144 -4.24 4.06 8.24
C ALA A 144 -5.12 3.24 7.30
#